data_AF-A0A5K3F2H3-F1
#
_entry.id   AF-A0A5K3F2H3-F1
#
_cell.length_a   1.000
_cell.length_b   1.000
_cell.length_c   1.000
_cell.angle_alpha   90.00
_cell.angle_beta   90.00
_cell.angle_gamma   90.00
#
_symmetry.space_group_name_H-M   'P 1'
#
loop_
_entity.id
_entity.type
_entity.pdbx_description
1 polymer ?
#
loop_
_entity_poly.entity_id
_entity_poly.type
_entity_poly.pdbx_seq_one_letter_code
_entity_poly.pdbx_strand_id
1 'polypeptide(L)'
;MLTTVGQKELYQLGIRLRKEYAGADNLISDPVNLAEIQVRSTRVGRNIKSLRSLIAGMTEGHVEKPLVIPTMRFEEDVLFPNTQTCPWLKKMFIEGTEELKTCPGLSTLKKKLREALRVDHLIDELEDEEGKESRDCQVYYVRDDYIARKHNNFPLPPTLSALDPEVDHFSAVELLSELLGARRNWTANLDVNIGPVLHIILSKIRAYADIPPLQLMAVHDSTLLPLLCALDCCDEIWPPFGADIIFEIYSQTSGSSVSEFLGPVKDTNFTSNDNIDSKIDWTTDILDNLWVRVRYLGKGQPLASLWNLPESVHRMTGSNEFIPLRYVVQKLTPFALSLTDYRIKCQSLMDDAEPAGKIHGAKNL
;
A
#
# COMPACT_ATOMS: atom_id res chain seq x y z
N MET A 1 9.45 10.43 -14.36
CA MET A 1 10.74 9.71 -14.20
C MET A 1 11.36 10.04 -12.84
N LEU A 2 12.18 9.18 -12.24
CA LEU A 2 12.84 9.48 -10.95
C LEU A 2 13.95 10.53 -11.14
N THR A 3 13.90 11.63 -10.37
CA THR A 3 14.89 12.73 -10.41
C THR A 3 16.11 12.42 -9.54
N THR A 4 17.11 13.30 -9.53
CA THR A 4 18.26 13.21 -8.62
C THR A 4 17.86 13.51 -7.17
N VAL A 5 16.88 14.39 -6.95
CA VAL A 5 16.33 14.66 -5.61
C VAL A 5 15.71 13.38 -5.04
N GLY A 6 14.81 12.72 -5.78
CA GLY A 6 14.21 11.45 -5.34
C GLY A 6 15.24 10.32 -5.14
N GLN A 7 16.31 10.27 -5.94
CA GLN A 7 17.40 9.32 -5.70
C GLN A 7 18.12 9.59 -4.37
N LYS A 8 18.37 10.87 -4.04
CA LYS A 8 19.00 11.27 -2.77
C LYS A 8 18.11 10.91 -1.58
N GLU A 9 16.80 11.14 -1.67
CA GLU A 9 15.86 10.80 -0.60
C GLU A 9 15.81 9.30 -0.33
N LEU A 10 15.75 8.50 -1.40
CA LEU A 10 15.77 7.03 -1.29
C LEU A 10 17.12 6.54 -0.75
N TYR A 11 18.23 7.18 -1.10
CA TYR A 11 19.53 6.91 -0.49
C TYR A 11 19.54 7.23 1.02
N GLN A 12 18.94 8.35 1.45
CA GLN A 12 18.79 8.68 2.87
C GLN A 12 17.87 7.70 3.61
N LEU A 13 16.80 7.23 2.96
CA LEU A 13 15.99 6.14 3.49
C LEU A 13 16.84 4.88 3.70
N GLY A 14 17.70 4.53 2.73
CA GLY A 14 18.65 3.43 2.87
C GLY A 14 19.61 3.58 4.06
N ILE A 15 20.14 4.80 4.29
CA ILE A 15 20.97 5.10 5.47
C ILE A 15 20.17 4.90 6.76
N ARG A 16 18.93 5.39 6.81
CA ARG A 16 18.05 5.20 7.98
C ARG A 16 17.84 3.72 8.27
N LEU A 17 17.51 2.92 7.25
CA LEU A 17 17.31 1.47 7.39
C LEU A 17 18.60 0.77 7.85
N ARG A 18 19.78 1.12 7.32
CA ARG A 18 21.05 0.56 7.83
C ARG A 18 21.24 0.87 9.30
N LYS A 19 21.03 2.13 9.71
CA LYS A 19 21.18 2.54 11.12
C LYS A 19 20.23 1.79 12.05
N GLU A 20 19.00 1.52 11.59
CA GLU A 20 17.97 0.86 12.40
C GLU A 20 18.12 -0.67 12.43
N TYR A 21 18.61 -1.30 11.36
CA TYR A 21 18.54 -2.76 11.20
C TYR A 21 19.89 -3.46 10.98
N ALA A 22 21.00 -2.76 10.75
CA ALA A 22 22.32 -3.37 10.61
C ALA A 22 23.15 -3.27 11.89
N GLY A 23 24.01 -4.26 12.16
CA GLY A 23 24.94 -4.25 13.29
C GLY A 23 25.01 -5.60 14.02
N ALA A 24 25.94 -5.70 14.97
CA ALA A 24 26.27 -6.97 15.64
C ALA A 24 25.08 -7.66 16.34
N ASP A 25 24.15 -6.87 16.89
CA ASP A 25 22.97 -7.36 17.62
C ASP A 25 21.65 -7.03 16.88
N ASN A 26 21.73 -6.70 15.58
CA ASN A 26 20.58 -6.28 14.77
C ASN A 26 20.20 -7.34 13.71
N LEU A 27 19.21 -7.00 12.90
CA LEU A 27 18.56 -7.91 11.93
C LEU A 27 19.50 -8.37 10.80
N ILE A 28 20.41 -7.51 10.35
CA ILE A 28 21.36 -7.78 9.26
C ILE A 28 22.79 -7.39 9.65
N SER A 29 23.75 -7.94 8.92
CA SER A 29 25.19 -7.70 9.10
C SER A 29 25.58 -6.24 8.82
N ASP A 30 26.67 -5.79 9.47
CA ASP A 30 27.38 -4.54 9.14
C ASP A 30 28.88 -4.87 8.94
N PRO A 31 29.45 -4.76 7.73
CA PRO A 31 28.85 -4.24 6.50
C PRO A 31 27.70 -5.11 5.96
N VAL A 32 26.75 -4.46 5.29
CA VAL A 32 25.52 -5.10 4.79
C VAL A 32 25.83 -6.21 3.78
N ASN A 33 25.38 -7.42 4.08
CA ASN A 33 25.45 -8.57 3.19
C ASN A 33 24.17 -8.66 2.33
N LEU A 34 24.30 -8.57 1.00
CA LEU A 34 23.14 -8.64 0.11
C LEU A 34 22.38 -9.98 0.16
N ALA A 35 23.01 -11.07 0.63
CA ALA A 35 22.32 -12.34 0.80
C ALA A 35 21.24 -12.29 1.89
N GLU A 36 21.31 -11.30 2.80
CA GLU A 36 20.35 -11.07 3.88
C GLU A 36 19.18 -10.17 3.43
N ILE A 37 19.19 -9.73 2.17
CA ILE A 37 18.17 -8.83 1.60
C ILE A 37 17.51 -9.50 0.40
N GLN A 38 16.21 -9.74 0.50
CA GLN A 38 15.40 -10.07 -0.66
C GLN A 38 14.66 -8.82 -1.15
N VAL A 39 14.67 -8.61 -2.46
CA VAL A 39 14.02 -7.47 -3.09
C VAL A 39 12.97 -7.87 -4.12
N ARG A 40 11.99 -7.00 -4.35
CA ARG A 40 11.04 -7.05 -5.47
C ARG A 40 10.65 -5.63 -5.87
N SER A 41 10.37 -5.40 -7.14
CA SER A 41 9.83 -4.12 -7.62
C SER A 41 8.77 -4.37 -8.68
N THR A 42 7.86 -3.42 -8.86
CA THR A 42 7.12 -3.33 -10.13
C THR A 42 8.09 -3.05 -11.27
N ARG A 43 7.73 -3.41 -12.50
CA ARG A 43 8.54 -3.15 -13.70
C ARG A 43 8.41 -1.71 -14.20
N VAL A 44 8.49 -0.75 -13.27
CA VAL A 44 8.44 0.68 -13.57
C VAL A 44 9.81 1.29 -13.28
N GLY A 45 10.39 1.98 -14.27
CA GLY A 45 11.77 2.46 -14.20
C GLY A 45 12.08 3.36 -13.00
N ARG A 46 11.09 4.11 -12.48
CA ARG A 46 11.26 4.89 -11.24
C ARG A 46 11.42 4.00 -10.01
N ASN A 47 10.64 2.92 -9.87
CA ASN A 47 10.70 2.03 -8.72
C ASN A 47 12.00 1.22 -8.67
N ILE A 48 12.46 0.72 -9.82
CA ILE A 48 13.75 0.02 -9.93
C ILE A 48 14.91 0.95 -9.52
N LYS A 49 14.89 2.22 -9.98
CA LYS A 49 15.92 3.21 -9.61
C LYS A 49 15.80 3.65 -8.15
N SER A 50 14.61 3.71 -7.59
CA SER A 50 14.37 3.98 -6.17
C SER A 50 15.01 2.90 -5.30
N LEU A 51 14.72 1.63 -5.59
CA LEU A 51 15.30 0.50 -4.86
C LEU A 51 16.83 0.45 -4.99
N ARG A 52 17.37 0.71 -6.18
CA ARG A 52 18.82 0.86 -6.38
C ARG A 52 19.42 1.94 -5.46
N SER A 53 18.77 3.09 -5.35
CA SER A 53 19.27 4.21 -4.54
C SER A 53 19.20 3.90 -3.04
N LEU A 54 18.13 3.23 -2.61
CA LEU A 54 17.97 2.73 -1.23
C LEU A 54 19.06 1.72 -0.88
N ILE A 55 19.29 0.71 -1.73
CA ILE A 55 20.36 -0.28 -1.49
C ILE A 55 21.73 0.38 -1.46
N ALA A 56 21.99 1.37 -2.32
CA ALA A 56 23.22 2.14 -2.26
C ALA A 56 23.39 2.87 -0.92
N GLY A 57 22.31 3.40 -0.35
CA GLY A 57 22.32 3.99 1.01
C GLY A 57 22.62 2.95 2.09
N MET A 58 22.01 1.77 1.99
CA MET A 58 22.23 0.68 2.93
C MET A 58 23.65 0.12 2.90
N THR A 59 24.27 0.08 1.73
CA THR A 59 25.59 -0.53 1.50
C THR A 59 26.73 0.49 1.47
N GLU A 60 26.43 1.78 1.69
CA GLU A 60 27.38 2.88 1.48
C GLU A 60 27.99 2.88 0.08
N GLY A 61 27.25 2.38 -0.91
CA GLY A 61 27.68 2.24 -2.30
C GLY A 61 28.57 1.02 -2.59
N HIS A 62 28.89 0.20 -1.60
CA HIS A 62 29.76 -0.97 -1.76
C HIS A 62 28.95 -2.23 -2.03
N VAL A 63 28.98 -2.71 -3.27
CA VAL A 63 28.26 -3.92 -3.66
C VAL A 63 29.19 -4.87 -4.40
N GLU A 64 29.41 -6.06 -3.85
CA GLU A 64 30.34 -7.05 -4.43
C GLU A 64 29.82 -7.66 -5.74
N LYS A 65 28.50 -7.81 -5.87
CA LYS A 65 27.83 -8.42 -7.01
C LYS A 65 26.59 -7.62 -7.40
N PRO A 66 26.21 -7.60 -8.69
CA PRO A 66 24.97 -6.95 -9.10
C PRO A 66 23.76 -7.53 -8.35
N LEU A 67 22.94 -6.65 -7.76
CA LEU A 67 21.67 -7.03 -7.17
C LEU A 67 20.66 -7.31 -8.29
N VAL A 68 20.13 -8.54 -8.32
CA VAL A 68 19.03 -8.90 -9.21
C VAL A 68 17.73 -8.44 -8.57
N ILE A 69 16.93 -7.66 -9.31
CA ILE A 69 15.61 -7.17 -8.87
C ILE A 69 14.53 -7.92 -9.65
N PRO A 70 13.86 -8.92 -9.06
CA PRO A 70 12.70 -9.57 -9.67
C PRO A 70 11.55 -8.58 -9.90
N THR A 71 10.94 -8.68 -11.08
CA THR A 71 9.77 -7.89 -11.49
C THR A 71 8.78 -8.78 -12.24
N MET A 72 7.51 -8.40 -12.28
CA MET A 72 6.51 -9.02 -13.16
C MET A 72 6.25 -8.14 -14.39
N ARG A 73 5.59 -8.70 -15.42
CA ARG A 73 5.08 -7.89 -16.54
C ARG A 73 3.99 -6.94 -16.01
N PHE A 74 3.87 -5.76 -16.62
CA PHE A 74 2.94 -4.74 -16.13
C PHE A 74 1.50 -5.25 -16.09
N GLU A 75 1.11 -6.05 -17.08
CA GLU A 75 -0.22 -6.61 -17.28
C GLU A 75 -0.56 -7.70 -16.25
N GLU A 76 0.46 -8.26 -15.59
CA GLU A 76 0.35 -9.38 -14.65
C GLU A 76 0.73 -8.97 -13.22
N ASP A 77 1.28 -7.78 -13.02
CA ASP A 77 1.79 -7.35 -11.73
C ASP A 77 0.64 -7.11 -10.76
N VAL A 78 0.91 -7.44 -9.50
CA VAL A 78 -0.04 -7.36 -8.37
C VAL A 78 0.45 -6.44 -7.26
N LEU A 79 1.61 -5.82 -7.43
CA LEU A 79 2.12 -4.80 -6.51
C LEU A 79 1.43 -3.43 -6.71
N PHE A 80 0.36 -3.36 -7.49
CA PHE A 80 -0.59 -2.25 -7.57
C PHE A 80 -1.94 -2.79 -8.05
N PRO A 81 -3.06 -2.11 -7.75
CA PRO A 81 -4.36 -2.51 -8.27
C PRO A 81 -4.38 -2.43 -9.79
N ASN A 82 -4.58 -3.58 -10.44
CA ASN A 82 -4.37 -3.71 -11.87
C ASN A 82 -5.65 -4.16 -12.59
N THR A 83 -6.26 -3.22 -13.32
CA THR A 83 -7.53 -3.42 -14.04
C THR A 83 -7.46 -4.48 -15.13
N GLN A 84 -6.26 -4.84 -15.62
CA GLN A 84 -6.09 -5.95 -16.57
C GLN A 84 -6.22 -7.32 -15.89
N THR A 85 -5.76 -7.44 -14.65
CA THR A 85 -5.89 -8.66 -13.86
C THR A 85 -7.25 -8.80 -13.20
N CYS A 86 -7.92 -7.67 -12.92
CA CYS A 86 -9.22 -7.63 -12.29
C CYS A 86 -10.09 -6.51 -12.91
N PRO A 87 -10.87 -6.83 -13.97
CA PRO A 87 -11.71 -5.84 -14.64
C PRO A 87 -12.78 -5.21 -13.73
N TRP A 88 -13.15 -5.90 -12.62
CA TRP A 88 -14.06 -5.38 -11.60
C TRP A 88 -13.61 -4.05 -10.99
N LEU A 89 -12.30 -3.77 -10.96
CA LEU A 89 -11.75 -2.48 -10.52
C LEU A 89 -12.33 -1.29 -11.33
N LYS A 90 -12.74 -1.50 -12.60
CA LYS A 90 -13.40 -0.46 -13.40
C LYS A 90 -14.78 -0.08 -12.85
N LYS A 91 -15.51 -1.04 -12.30
CA LYS A 91 -16.81 -0.78 -11.67
C LYS A 91 -16.65 0.05 -10.40
N MET A 92 -15.63 -0.26 -9.61
CA MET A 92 -15.26 0.53 -8.43
C MET A 92 -14.91 1.96 -8.83
N PHE A 93 -14.08 2.14 -9.86
CA PHE A 93 -13.74 3.45 -10.39
C PHE A 93 -14.99 4.29 -10.69
N ILE A 94 -15.96 3.72 -11.39
CA ILE A 94 -17.22 4.40 -11.71
C ILE A 94 -18.00 4.72 -10.42
N GLU A 95 -18.20 3.75 -9.52
CA GLU A 95 -18.96 3.96 -8.28
C GLU A 95 -18.36 5.09 -7.43
N GLY A 96 -17.04 5.07 -7.20
CA GLY A 96 -16.35 6.09 -6.41
C GLY A 96 -16.36 7.45 -7.08
N THR A 97 -16.14 7.52 -8.39
CA THR A 97 -16.16 8.79 -9.14
C THR A 97 -17.55 9.43 -9.12
N GLU A 98 -18.62 8.64 -9.27
CA GLU A 98 -19.99 9.16 -9.19
C GLU A 98 -20.33 9.71 -7.79
N GLU A 99 -19.90 9.05 -6.70
CA GLU A 99 -20.09 9.54 -5.33
C GLU A 99 -19.45 10.93 -5.15
N LEU A 100 -18.22 11.09 -5.65
CA LEU A 100 -17.44 12.31 -5.46
C LEU A 100 -17.93 13.52 -6.27
N LYS A 101 -18.73 13.34 -7.33
CA LYS A 101 -19.35 14.45 -8.07
C LYS A 101 -20.20 15.36 -7.19
N THR A 102 -20.77 14.81 -6.12
CA THR A 102 -21.63 15.55 -5.19
C THR A 102 -20.90 16.06 -3.95
N CYS A 103 -19.58 15.82 -3.83
CA CYS A 103 -18.78 16.22 -2.68
C CYS A 103 -18.55 17.75 -2.65
N PRO A 104 -19.15 18.50 -1.70
CA PRO A 104 -19.06 19.97 -1.71
C PRO A 104 -17.63 20.48 -1.46
N GLY A 105 -16.86 19.76 -0.63
CA GLY A 105 -15.46 20.10 -0.34
C GLY A 105 -14.59 19.98 -1.58
N LEU A 106 -14.75 18.89 -2.34
CA LEU A 106 -14.03 18.68 -3.60
C LEU A 106 -14.40 19.72 -4.65
N SER A 107 -15.70 20.03 -4.82
CA SER A 107 -16.14 21.07 -5.75
C SER A 107 -15.58 22.45 -5.39
N THR A 108 -15.52 22.75 -4.08
CA THR A 108 -14.92 24.00 -3.58
C THR A 108 -13.43 24.05 -3.86
N LEU A 109 -12.69 22.96 -3.64
CA LEU A 109 -11.27 22.89 -3.94
C LEU A 109 -11.00 23.06 -5.43
N LYS A 110 -11.73 22.35 -6.31
CA LYS A 110 -11.58 22.49 -7.77
C LYS A 110 -11.77 23.94 -8.21
N LYS A 111 -12.73 24.67 -7.63
CA LYS A 111 -12.91 26.11 -7.86
C LYS A 111 -11.69 26.94 -7.43
N LYS A 112 -11.19 26.74 -6.21
CA LYS A 112 -9.99 27.44 -5.71
C LYS A 112 -8.75 27.17 -6.58
N LEU A 113 -8.58 25.93 -7.05
CA LEU A 113 -7.48 25.55 -7.93
C LEU A 113 -7.56 26.27 -9.28
N ARG A 114 -8.74 26.33 -9.90
CA ARG A 114 -8.94 27.10 -11.13
C ARG A 114 -8.61 28.58 -10.97
N GLU A 115 -9.06 29.20 -9.89
CA GLU A 115 -8.76 30.60 -9.58
C GLU A 115 -7.25 30.83 -9.37
N ALA A 116 -6.59 29.91 -8.66
CA ALA A 116 -5.15 30.00 -8.40
C ALA A 116 -4.30 29.78 -9.66
N LEU A 117 -4.70 28.86 -10.53
CA LEU A 117 -4.02 28.52 -11.78
C LEU A 117 -4.41 29.42 -12.96
N ARG A 118 -5.51 30.18 -12.82
CA ARG A 118 -6.10 31.05 -13.86
C ARG A 118 -6.50 30.26 -15.11
N VAL A 119 -7.20 29.15 -14.90
CA VAL A 119 -7.71 28.26 -15.96
C VAL A 119 -9.22 28.08 -15.83
N ASP A 120 -9.90 27.87 -16.95
CA ASP A 120 -11.36 27.65 -16.97
C ASP A 120 -11.73 26.24 -16.49
N HIS A 121 -10.87 25.26 -16.75
CA HIS A 121 -11.03 23.86 -16.35
C HIS A 121 -9.68 23.27 -15.94
N LEU A 122 -9.71 22.32 -15.01
CA LEU A 122 -8.56 21.48 -14.70
C LEU A 122 -8.48 20.36 -15.75
N ILE A 123 -7.39 20.26 -16.50
CA ILE A 123 -7.27 19.33 -17.63
C ILE A 123 -6.10 18.38 -17.38
N ASP A 124 -6.31 17.08 -17.63
CA ASP A 124 -5.23 16.13 -17.84
C ASP A 124 -4.94 16.01 -19.35
N GLU A 125 -3.71 16.29 -19.76
CA GLU A 125 -3.29 16.26 -21.16
C GLU A 125 -2.99 14.83 -21.66
N LEU A 126 -2.98 13.83 -20.78
CA LEU A 126 -2.63 12.45 -21.14
C LEU A 126 -3.79 11.64 -21.74
N GLU A 127 -5.04 11.96 -21.38
CA GLU A 127 -6.23 11.28 -21.90
C GLU A 127 -6.70 11.96 -23.19
N ASP A 128 -6.81 11.23 -24.30
CA ASP A 128 -7.37 11.75 -25.57
C ASP A 128 -8.84 11.34 -25.71
N GLU A 129 -9.68 11.88 -24.82
CA GLU A 129 -11.14 11.72 -24.88
C GLU A 129 -11.86 12.95 -25.44
N GLU A 130 -12.87 12.71 -26.28
CA GLU A 130 -13.69 13.77 -26.86
C GLU A 130 -14.52 14.47 -25.77
N GLY A 131 -14.42 15.80 -25.68
CA GLY A 131 -15.12 16.59 -24.66
C GLY A 131 -14.39 16.70 -23.30
N LYS A 132 -13.15 16.20 -23.17
CA LYS A 132 -12.33 16.35 -21.95
C LYS A 132 -12.15 17.80 -21.49
N GLU A 133 -12.03 18.73 -22.45
CA GLU A 133 -11.84 20.16 -22.20
C GLU A 133 -13.05 20.84 -21.52
N SER A 134 -14.19 20.16 -21.44
CA SER A 134 -15.44 20.69 -20.86
C SER A 134 -15.65 20.35 -19.38
N ARG A 135 -14.75 19.57 -18.76
CA ARG A 135 -14.89 19.07 -17.38
C ARG A 135 -13.56 19.13 -16.64
N ASP A 136 -13.63 19.31 -15.32
CA ASP A 136 -12.44 19.22 -14.48
C ASP A 136 -11.99 17.76 -14.33
N CYS A 137 -10.71 17.50 -14.53
CA CYS A 137 -10.06 16.25 -14.12
C CYS A 137 -10.04 16.10 -12.59
N GLN A 138 -9.57 14.96 -12.13
CA GLN A 138 -9.30 14.69 -10.72
C GLN A 138 -8.19 15.59 -10.19
N VAL A 139 -8.32 16.02 -8.95
CA VAL A 139 -7.37 16.89 -8.25
C VAL A 139 -5.99 16.25 -8.13
N TYR A 140 -5.89 14.91 -8.06
CA TYR A 140 -4.58 14.27 -8.01
C TYR A 140 -3.72 14.51 -9.27
N TYR A 141 -4.31 14.78 -10.44
CA TYR A 141 -3.54 15.18 -11.63
C TYR A 141 -2.90 16.55 -11.45
N VAL A 142 -3.63 17.51 -10.85
CA VAL A 142 -3.08 18.82 -10.50
C VAL A 142 -1.99 18.67 -9.43
N ARG A 143 -2.22 17.79 -8.45
CA ARG A 143 -1.25 17.47 -7.39
C ARG A 143 0.05 16.91 -7.96
N ASP A 144 -0.02 16.00 -8.92
CA ASP A 144 1.17 15.35 -9.48
C ASP A 144 2.13 16.35 -10.11
N ASP A 145 1.65 17.28 -10.93
CA ASP A 145 2.47 18.36 -11.48
C ASP A 145 2.93 19.33 -10.38
N TYR A 146 2.01 19.75 -9.51
CA TYR A 146 2.27 20.72 -8.44
C TYR A 146 3.38 20.25 -7.49
N ILE A 147 3.25 19.03 -6.95
CA ILE A 147 4.21 18.46 -6.00
C ILE A 147 5.53 18.14 -6.69
N ALA A 148 5.52 17.65 -7.94
CA ALA A 148 6.76 17.45 -8.69
C ALA A 148 7.53 18.76 -8.89
N ARG A 149 6.85 19.85 -9.24
CA ARG A 149 7.44 21.19 -9.37
C ARG A 149 7.96 21.71 -8.04
N LYS A 150 7.13 21.66 -6.99
CA LYS A 150 7.49 22.09 -5.63
C LYS A 150 8.77 21.41 -5.16
N HIS A 151 8.82 20.09 -5.33
CA HIS A 151 9.92 19.25 -4.89
C HIS A 151 11.24 19.49 -5.65
N ASN A 152 11.16 19.94 -6.91
CA ASN A 152 12.32 20.27 -7.73
C ASN A 152 12.59 21.78 -7.81
N ASN A 153 12.00 22.58 -6.89
CA ASN A 153 12.20 24.04 -6.79
C ASN A 153 11.82 24.83 -8.05
N PHE A 154 10.82 24.36 -8.80
CA PHE A 154 10.25 25.14 -9.90
C PHE A 154 9.36 26.27 -9.35
N PRO A 155 9.23 27.39 -10.10
CA PRO A 155 8.34 28.48 -9.71
C PRO A 155 6.89 28.01 -9.70
N LEU A 156 6.16 28.42 -8.67
CA LEU A 156 4.76 28.07 -8.43
C LEU A 156 3.95 29.31 -8.10
N PRO A 157 2.67 29.39 -8.51
CA PRO A 157 1.75 30.41 -8.01
C PRO A 157 1.70 30.40 -6.47
N PRO A 158 1.98 31.52 -5.78
CA PRO A 158 2.06 31.54 -4.31
C PRO A 158 0.78 31.07 -3.61
N THR A 159 -0.36 31.31 -4.25
CA THR A 159 -1.70 30.96 -3.77
C THR A 159 -1.94 29.45 -3.66
N LEU A 160 -1.18 28.61 -4.37
CA LEU A 160 -1.33 27.15 -4.30
C LEU A 160 -0.88 26.57 -2.96
N SER A 161 0.12 27.16 -2.32
CA SER A 161 0.67 26.65 -1.04
C SER A 161 -0.37 26.61 0.09
N ALA A 162 -1.33 27.55 0.07
CA ALA A 162 -2.43 27.58 1.03
C ALA A 162 -3.43 26.42 0.85
N LEU A 163 -3.38 25.75 -0.31
CA LEU A 163 -4.28 24.64 -0.66
C LEU A 163 -3.66 23.27 -0.36
N ASP A 164 -2.37 23.19 0.05
CA ASP A 164 -1.65 21.93 0.28
C ASP A 164 -2.46 20.89 1.07
N PRO A 165 -3.06 21.23 2.23
CA PRO A 165 -3.79 20.23 3.02
C PRO A 165 -5.04 19.70 2.32
N GLU A 166 -5.78 20.58 1.63
CA GLU A 166 -6.97 20.19 0.87
C GLU A 166 -6.59 19.35 -0.36
N VAL A 167 -5.50 19.72 -1.06
CA VAL A 167 -4.99 18.99 -2.22
C VAL A 167 -4.52 17.60 -1.84
N ASP A 168 -3.70 17.45 -0.79
CA ASP A 168 -3.24 16.13 -0.34
C ASP A 168 -4.41 15.25 0.11
N HIS A 169 -5.37 15.82 0.84
CA HIS A 169 -6.54 15.09 1.31
C HIS A 169 -7.43 14.61 0.16
N PHE A 170 -7.90 15.53 -0.68
CA PHE A 170 -8.84 15.19 -1.74
C PHE A 170 -8.21 14.36 -2.85
N SER A 171 -6.89 14.47 -3.08
CA SER A 171 -6.19 13.58 -4.00
C SER A 171 -6.18 12.15 -3.47
N ALA A 172 -5.93 11.96 -2.17
CA ALA A 172 -5.96 10.62 -1.56
C ALA A 172 -7.39 10.04 -1.56
N VAL A 173 -8.40 10.86 -1.26
CA VAL A 173 -9.81 10.46 -1.33
C VAL A 173 -10.22 10.09 -2.75
N GLU A 174 -9.90 10.89 -3.76
CA GLU A 174 -10.19 10.56 -5.16
C GLU A 174 -9.52 9.23 -5.56
N LEU A 175 -8.22 9.06 -5.28
CA LEU A 175 -7.53 7.81 -5.60
C LEU A 175 -8.12 6.61 -4.84
N LEU A 176 -8.43 6.72 -3.54
CA LEU A 176 -9.07 5.64 -2.79
C LEU A 176 -10.46 5.31 -3.33
N SER A 177 -11.26 6.31 -3.67
CA SER A 177 -12.59 6.12 -4.28
C SER A 177 -12.49 5.44 -5.65
N GLU A 178 -11.49 5.78 -6.46
CA GLU A 178 -11.26 5.12 -7.73
C GLU A 178 -10.84 3.66 -7.57
N LEU A 179 -9.98 3.38 -6.59
CA LEU A 179 -9.42 2.05 -6.35
C LEU A 179 -10.40 1.11 -5.65
N LEU A 180 -11.24 1.64 -4.75
CA LEU A 180 -12.04 0.87 -3.80
C LEU A 180 -13.55 1.16 -3.88
N GLY A 181 -14.00 2.05 -4.76
CA GLY A 181 -15.41 2.38 -4.96
C GLY A 181 -15.94 3.41 -3.97
N ALA A 182 -17.26 3.40 -3.75
CA ALA A 182 -17.90 4.28 -2.76
C ALA A 182 -17.27 4.08 -1.38
N ARG A 183 -17.15 5.15 -0.59
CA ARG A 183 -16.45 5.16 0.71
C ARG A 183 -16.89 4.06 1.66
N ARG A 184 -18.19 3.77 1.69
CA ARG A 184 -18.80 2.70 2.51
C ARG A 184 -18.28 1.28 2.17
N ASN A 185 -17.73 1.08 0.97
CA ASN A 185 -17.25 -0.21 0.48
C ASN A 185 -15.74 -0.37 0.56
N TRP A 186 -14.99 0.66 0.99
CA TRP A 186 -13.52 0.63 0.90
C TRP A 186 -12.89 -0.61 1.53
N THR A 187 -13.29 -0.93 2.77
CA THR A 187 -12.82 -2.13 3.47
C THR A 187 -13.27 -3.43 2.78
N ALA A 188 -14.51 -3.47 2.29
CA ALA A 188 -15.09 -4.66 1.66
C ALA A 188 -14.42 -5.02 0.32
N ASN A 189 -13.79 -4.05 -0.33
CA ASN A 189 -13.14 -4.21 -1.63
C ASN A 189 -11.61 -4.40 -1.54
N LEU A 190 -11.03 -4.42 -0.33
CA LEU A 190 -9.57 -4.54 -0.15
C LEU A 190 -9.01 -5.85 -0.72
N ASP A 191 -9.79 -6.93 -0.68
CA ASP A 191 -9.37 -8.25 -1.12
C ASP A 191 -9.19 -8.35 -2.64
N VAL A 192 -10.10 -7.74 -3.40
CA VAL A 192 -10.05 -7.63 -4.86
C VAL A 192 -9.23 -6.42 -5.35
N ASN A 193 -8.57 -5.70 -4.43
CA ASN A 193 -7.70 -4.57 -4.74
C ASN A 193 -6.23 -4.86 -4.39
N ILE A 194 -5.93 -5.11 -3.10
CA ILE A 194 -4.57 -5.40 -2.59
C ILE A 194 -4.43 -6.81 -2.01
N GLY A 195 -5.40 -7.71 -2.20
CA GLY A 195 -5.37 -9.05 -1.64
C GLY A 195 -4.07 -9.83 -1.90
N PRO A 196 -3.53 -9.85 -3.14
CA PRO A 196 -2.23 -10.43 -3.43
C PRO A 196 -1.07 -9.81 -2.64
N VAL A 197 -1.08 -8.50 -2.41
CA VAL A 197 -0.05 -7.81 -1.61
C VAL A 197 -0.12 -8.27 -0.15
N LEU A 198 -1.33 -8.31 0.43
CA LEU A 198 -1.53 -8.80 1.79
C LEU A 198 -1.12 -10.26 1.95
N HIS A 199 -1.44 -11.10 0.96
CA HIS A 199 -1.02 -12.50 0.95
C HIS A 199 0.49 -12.66 0.85
N ILE A 200 1.19 -11.83 0.05
CA ILE A 200 2.66 -11.80 0.00
C ILE A 200 3.24 -11.41 1.36
N ILE A 201 2.71 -10.37 2.02
CA ILE A 201 3.18 -9.91 3.33
C ILE A 201 3.02 -11.03 4.36
N LEU A 202 1.81 -11.59 4.49
CA LEU A 202 1.53 -12.65 5.45
C LEU A 202 2.34 -13.93 5.18
N SER A 203 2.51 -14.32 3.92
CA SER A 203 3.34 -15.46 3.54
C SER A 203 4.81 -15.26 3.91
N LYS A 204 5.34 -14.04 3.74
CA LYS A 204 6.70 -13.71 4.16
C LYS A 204 6.86 -13.71 5.67
N ILE A 205 5.89 -13.17 6.41
CA ILE A 205 5.88 -13.25 7.88
C ILE A 205 5.87 -14.71 8.33
N ARG A 206 5.06 -15.56 7.68
CA ARG A 206 5.02 -16.99 7.99
C ARG A 206 6.35 -17.69 7.73
N ALA A 207 7.04 -17.32 6.66
CA ALA A 207 8.30 -17.92 6.24
C ALA A 207 9.54 -17.21 6.82
N TYR A 208 9.40 -16.38 7.85
CA TYR A 208 10.47 -15.49 8.34
C TYR A 208 11.80 -16.20 8.66
N ALA A 209 11.75 -17.46 9.09
CA ALA A 209 12.93 -18.27 9.42
C ALA A 209 13.64 -18.86 8.20
N ASP A 210 12.95 -18.96 7.06
CA ASP A 210 13.39 -19.66 5.85
C ASP A 210 13.80 -18.70 4.72
N ILE A 211 13.62 -17.39 4.91
CA ILE A 211 13.89 -16.35 3.92
C ILE A 211 14.90 -15.33 4.46
N PRO A 212 15.54 -14.52 3.59
CA PRO A 212 16.41 -13.45 4.05
C PRO A 212 15.68 -12.52 5.05
N PRO A 213 16.34 -12.09 6.14
CA PRO A 213 15.67 -11.38 7.22
C PRO A 213 15.11 -10.01 6.82
N LEU A 214 15.70 -9.33 5.82
CA LEU A 214 15.17 -8.07 5.30
C LEU A 214 14.49 -8.26 3.94
N GLN A 215 13.23 -7.81 3.87
CA GLN A 215 12.37 -7.91 2.70
C GLN A 215 11.99 -6.51 2.21
N LEU A 216 12.37 -6.16 0.97
CA LEU A 216 12.08 -4.84 0.38
C LEU A 216 11.20 -4.97 -0.86
N MET A 217 10.08 -4.25 -0.87
CA MET A 217 9.16 -4.21 -2.02
C MET A 217 8.92 -2.77 -2.47
N ALA A 218 9.31 -2.45 -3.70
CA ALA A 218 9.04 -1.14 -4.30
C ALA A 218 7.67 -1.15 -5.00
N VAL A 219 6.73 -0.40 -4.43
CA VAL A 219 5.30 -0.35 -4.80
C VAL A 219 4.88 1.08 -5.19
N HIS A 220 3.58 1.38 -5.13
CA HIS A 220 3.00 2.67 -5.49
C HIS A 220 2.18 3.26 -4.33
N ASP A 221 1.89 4.55 -4.39
CA ASP A 221 0.86 5.21 -3.58
C ASP A 221 -0.48 4.48 -3.65
N SER A 222 -0.88 4.03 -4.85
CA SER A 222 -2.05 3.18 -5.08
C SER A 222 -2.01 1.82 -4.39
N THR A 223 -0.86 1.43 -3.83
CA THR A 223 -0.71 0.25 -2.97
C THR A 223 -0.69 0.64 -1.49
N LEU A 224 0.04 1.71 -1.16
CA LEU A 224 0.23 2.16 0.22
C LEU A 224 -1.08 2.67 0.83
N LEU A 225 -1.89 3.44 0.09
CA LEU A 225 -3.15 3.97 0.58
C LEU A 225 -4.14 2.86 0.97
N PRO A 226 -4.49 1.89 0.09
CA PRO A 226 -5.33 0.76 0.51
C PRO A 226 -4.71 -0.09 1.62
N LEU A 227 -3.38 -0.21 1.68
CA LEU A 227 -2.71 -0.94 2.77
C LEU A 227 -2.85 -0.22 4.11
N LEU A 228 -2.78 1.12 4.13
CA LEU A 228 -3.09 1.91 5.32
C LEU A 228 -4.56 1.76 5.73
N CYS A 229 -5.49 1.65 4.77
CA CYS A 229 -6.90 1.34 5.06
C CYS A 229 -7.05 -0.04 5.70
N ALA A 230 -6.36 -1.07 5.20
CA ALA A 230 -6.38 -2.42 5.77
C ALA A 230 -5.87 -2.48 7.23
N LEU A 231 -4.98 -1.54 7.59
CA LEU A 231 -4.40 -1.40 8.91
C LEU A 231 -5.18 -0.46 9.85
N ASP A 232 -6.29 0.14 9.40
CA ASP A 232 -7.00 1.22 10.08
C ASP A 232 -6.10 2.43 10.42
N CYS A 233 -5.05 2.67 9.61
CA CYS A 233 -4.06 3.74 9.77
C CYS A 233 -4.18 4.84 8.71
N CYS A 234 -5.16 4.75 7.81
CA CYS A 234 -5.35 5.73 6.75
C CYS A 234 -5.95 7.02 7.32
N ASP A 235 -5.19 8.11 7.24
CA ASP A 235 -5.61 9.47 7.57
C ASP A 235 -6.16 10.25 6.36
N GLU A 236 -6.34 9.56 5.23
CA GLU A 236 -6.76 10.14 3.96
C GLU A 236 -5.82 11.26 3.50
N ILE A 237 -4.51 11.11 3.74
CA ILE A 237 -3.45 11.98 3.24
C ILE A 237 -2.56 11.21 2.27
N TRP A 238 -2.21 11.85 1.15
CA TRP A 238 -1.41 11.19 0.12
C TRP A 238 0.01 10.82 0.63
N PRO A 239 0.50 9.59 0.40
CA PRO A 239 1.84 9.18 0.83
C PRO A 239 2.95 9.98 0.15
N PRO A 240 3.88 10.64 0.88
CA PRO A 240 4.93 11.44 0.27
C PRO A 240 5.92 10.59 -0.56
N PHE A 241 6.75 11.24 -1.38
CA PHE A 241 7.84 10.54 -2.06
C PHE A 241 8.75 9.84 -1.05
N GLY A 242 9.11 8.58 -1.35
CA GLY A 242 9.92 7.77 -0.46
C GLY A 242 9.18 7.27 0.79
N ALA A 243 7.85 7.37 0.84
CA ALA A 243 7.06 6.79 1.92
C ALA A 243 7.29 5.27 2.06
N ASP A 244 7.33 4.81 3.31
CA ASP A 244 7.55 3.43 3.69
C ASP A 244 6.54 2.95 4.74
N ILE A 245 6.10 1.69 4.58
CA ILE A 245 5.41 0.92 5.61
C ILE A 245 6.30 -0.27 5.94
N ILE A 246 6.65 -0.44 7.22
CA ILE A 246 7.54 -1.51 7.69
C ILE A 246 6.78 -2.39 8.66
N PHE A 247 6.78 -3.70 8.39
CA PHE A 247 6.34 -4.73 9.33
C PHE A 247 7.59 -5.33 9.99
N GLU A 248 7.73 -5.13 11.29
CA GLU A 248 8.81 -5.69 12.09
C GLU A 248 8.27 -6.86 12.91
N ILE A 249 8.96 -8.00 12.86
CA ILE A 249 8.56 -9.22 13.54
C ILE A 249 9.55 -9.49 14.68
N TYR A 250 9.01 -9.69 15.88
CA TYR A 250 9.77 -9.93 17.09
C TYR A 250 9.41 -11.29 17.66
N SER A 251 10.40 -12.06 18.10
CA SER A 251 10.17 -13.26 18.90
C SER A 251 10.32 -12.93 20.37
N GLN A 252 9.36 -13.37 21.18
CA GLN A 252 9.44 -13.21 22.62
C GLN A 252 10.43 -14.22 23.22
N THR A 253 11.54 -13.74 23.78
CA THR A 253 12.60 -14.59 24.37
C THR A 253 12.51 -14.72 25.89
N SER A 254 11.67 -13.92 26.54
CA SER A 254 11.49 -13.93 28.00
C SER A 254 10.10 -13.43 28.40
N GLY A 255 9.70 -13.70 29.65
CA GLY A 255 8.40 -13.34 30.20
C GLY A 255 7.28 -14.33 29.83
N SER A 256 6.09 -14.07 30.37
CA SER A 256 4.88 -14.87 30.14
C SER A 256 4.41 -14.77 28.69
N SER A 257 4.08 -15.90 28.06
CA SER A 257 3.66 -15.94 26.66
C SER A 257 2.33 -15.22 26.45
N VAL A 258 2.04 -14.85 25.19
CA VAL A 258 0.73 -14.29 24.81
C VAL A 258 -0.41 -15.24 25.20
N SER A 259 -0.19 -16.56 25.10
CA SER A 259 -1.19 -17.56 25.44
C SER A 259 -1.50 -17.68 26.92
N GLU A 260 -0.58 -17.32 27.82
CA GLU A 260 -0.85 -17.26 29.26
C GLU A 260 -1.86 -16.16 29.59
N PHE A 261 -1.88 -15.05 28.85
CA PHE A 261 -2.76 -13.91 29.13
C PHE A 261 -4.06 -13.91 28.31
N LEU A 262 -4.00 -14.31 27.05
CA LEU A 262 -5.15 -14.29 26.13
C LEU A 262 -5.80 -15.66 25.96
N GLY A 263 -5.21 -16.70 26.57
CA GLY A 263 -5.52 -18.09 26.27
C GLY A 263 -4.80 -18.56 24.99
N PRO A 264 -4.68 -19.88 24.81
CA PRO A 264 -4.11 -20.46 23.59
C PRO A 264 -4.97 -20.09 22.38
N VAL A 265 -4.34 -19.95 21.22
CA VAL A 265 -5.08 -19.84 19.95
C VAL A 265 -5.92 -21.11 19.78
N LYS A 266 -7.25 -20.95 19.75
CA LYS A 266 -8.21 -22.05 19.63
C LYS A 266 -8.43 -22.48 18.18
N ASP A 267 -8.17 -21.59 17.24
CA ASP A 267 -8.31 -21.84 15.81
C ASP A 267 -7.13 -21.22 15.04
N THR A 268 -6.41 -22.06 14.31
CA THR A 268 -5.33 -21.63 13.41
C THR A 268 -5.77 -21.60 11.95
N ASN A 269 -7.00 -22.05 11.64
CA ASN A 269 -7.61 -21.94 10.32
C ASN A 269 -8.19 -20.53 10.13
N PHE A 270 -7.31 -19.57 9.97
CA PHE A 270 -7.70 -18.27 9.43
C PHE A 270 -7.97 -18.47 7.94
N THR A 271 -9.23 -18.63 7.57
CA THR A 271 -9.64 -18.83 6.18
C THR A 271 -10.86 -17.98 5.84
N SER A 272 -10.90 -17.44 4.62
CA SER A 272 -12.14 -17.35 3.88
C SER A 272 -12.42 -18.75 3.33
N ASN A 273 -13.50 -19.39 3.78
CA ASN A 273 -13.76 -20.83 3.53
C ASN A 273 -13.78 -21.27 2.06
N ASP A 274 -13.82 -20.32 1.10
CA ASP A 274 -13.89 -20.59 -0.34
C ASP A 274 -12.54 -20.41 -1.09
N ASN A 275 -11.47 -19.97 -0.42
CA ASN A 275 -10.17 -19.63 -1.06
C ASN A 275 -9.04 -20.56 -0.60
N ILE A 276 -9.00 -21.77 -1.18
CA ILE A 276 -8.09 -22.85 -0.74
C ILE A 276 -6.61 -22.48 -0.97
N ASP A 277 -6.28 -21.86 -2.11
CA ASP A 277 -4.89 -21.51 -2.45
C ASP A 277 -4.36 -20.33 -1.61
N SER A 278 -5.24 -19.55 -1.00
CA SER A 278 -4.93 -18.44 -0.10
C SER A 278 -4.61 -18.90 1.31
N LYS A 279 -4.82 -20.18 1.63
CA LYS A 279 -4.55 -20.71 2.96
C LYS A 279 -3.06 -20.60 3.29
N ILE A 280 -2.77 -19.92 4.39
CA ILE A 280 -1.44 -19.87 4.99
C ILE A 280 -1.46 -20.77 6.23
N ASP A 281 -0.54 -21.73 6.28
CA ASP A 281 -0.49 -22.73 7.37
C ASP A 281 0.14 -22.16 8.64
N TRP A 282 -0.65 -21.50 9.49
CA TRP A 282 -0.19 -20.97 10.76
C TRP A 282 -0.11 -22.05 11.85
N THR A 283 0.99 -22.05 12.60
CA THR A 283 1.13 -22.89 13.79
C THR A 283 0.84 -22.08 15.05
N THR A 284 0.32 -22.73 16.10
CA THR A 284 0.11 -22.10 17.40
C THR A 284 1.40 -21.50 17.96
N ASP A 285 2.53 -22.18 17.77
CA ASP A 285 3.84 -21.71 18.20
C ASP A 285 4.20 -20.34 17.60
N ILE A 286 4.02 -20.18 16.28
CA ILE A 286 4.26 -18.90 15.60
C ILE A 286 3.31 -17.81 16.09
N LEU A 287 2.02 -18.12 16.23
CA LEU A 287 0.99 -17.14 16.60
C LEU A 287 1.04 -16.71 18.07
N ASP A 288 1.63 -17.53 18.93
CA ASP A 288 1.71 -17.31 20.38
C ASP A 288 3.03 -16.66 20.80
N ASN A 289 4.10 -16.82 20.01
CA ASN A 289 5.43 -16.34 20.35
C ASN A 289 5.85 -15.08 19.59
N LEU A 290 5.23 -14.80 18.45
CA LEU A 290 5.61 -13.65 17.62
C LEU A 290 4.76 -12.41 17.90
N TRP A 291 5.44 -11.28 17.89
CA TRP A 291 4.90 -9.93 18.01
C TRP A 291 5.20 -9.15 16.74
N VAL A 292 4.35 -8.19 16.43
CA VAL A 292 4.48 -7.33 15.26
C VAL A 292 4.45 -5.87 15.69
N ARG A 293 5.35 -5.07 15.12
CA ARG A 293 5.24 -3.61 15.10
C ARG A 293 5.11 -3.15 13.67
N VAL A 294 4.12 -2.29 13.39
CA VAL A 294 3.96 -1.66 12.08
C VAL A 294 4.38 -0.21 12.18
N ARG A 295 5.25 0.25 11.26
CA ARG A 295 5.69 1.64 11.17
C ARG A 295 5.29 2.24 9.83
N TYR A 296 4.84 3.49 9.84
CA TYR A 296 4.59 4.30 8.64
C TYR A 296 5.41 5.58 8.73
N LEU A 297 6.19 5.90 7.71
CA LEU A 297 7.11 7.05 7.69
C LEU A 297 8.05 7.06 8.92
N GLY A 298 8.54 5.88 9.30
CA GLY A 298 9.39 5.69 10.49
C GLY A 298 8.69 5.81 11.84
N LYS A 299 7.38 6.08 11.91
CA LYS A 299 6.61 6.17 13.17
C LYS A 299 5.83 4.90 13.44
N GLY A 300 5.95 4.35 14.65
CA GLY A 300 5.15 3.20 15.09
C GLY A 300 3.66 3.54 15.11
N GLN A 301 2.86 2.66 14.54
CA GLN A 301 1.40 2.80 14.49
C GLN A 301 0.79 2.22 15.76
N PRO A 302 -0.13 2.93 16.45
CA PRO A 302 -0.72 2.48 17.70
C PRO A 302 -1.83 1.43 17.48
N LEU A 303 -1.50 0.33 16.80
CA LEU A 303 -2.45 -0.69 16.36
C LEU A 303 -3.23 -1.32 17.50
N ALA A 304 -2.64 -1.44 18.70
CA ALA A 304 -3.36 -1.95 19.86
C ALA A 304 -4.60 -1.11 20.20
N SER A 305 -4.48 0.22 20.12
CA SER A 305 -5.59 1.14 20.33
C SER A 305 -6.52 1.20 19.12
N LEU A 306 -5.97 1.29 17.91
CA LEU A 306 -6.76 1.37 16.68
C LEU A 306 -7.67 0.14 16.50
N TRP A 307 -7.18 -1.04 16.87
CA TRP A 307 -7.93 -2.29 16.75
C TRP A 307 -8.67 -2.68 18.04
N ASN A 308 -8.71 -1.80 19.03
CA ASN A 308 -9.36 -2.02 20.32
C ASN A 308 -8.95 -3.36 20.99
N LEU A 309 -7.66 -3.66 21.00
CA LEU A 309 -7.14 -4.88 21.61
C LEU A 309 -7.30 -4.86 23.13
N PRO A 310 -7.35 -6.03 23.79
CA PRO A 310 -7.45 -6.10 25.24
C PRO A 310 -6.31 -5.33 25.94
N GLU A 311 -6.63 -4.64 27.04
CA GLU A 311 -5.67 -3.88 27.84
C GLU A 311 -4.47 -4.73 28.32
N SER A 312 -4.63 -6.06 28.43
CA SER A 312 -3.53 -6.97 28.73
C SER A 312 -2.40 -6.88 27.70
N VAL A 313 -2.70 -6.66 26.41
CA VAL A 313 -1.70 -6.50 25.34
C VAL A 313 -0.84 -5.27 25.61
N HIS A 314 -1.48 -4.14 25.92
CA HIS A 314 -0.77 -2.90 26.28
C HIS A 314 0.11 -3.11 27.52
N ARG A 315 -0.42 -3.76 28.56
CA ARG A 315 0.34 -4.00 29.81
C ARG A 315 1.59 -4.86 29.62
N MET A 316 1.63 -5.76 28.63
CA MET A 316 2.79 -6.61 28.38
C MET A 316 3.99 -5.84 27.81
N THR A 317 3.74 -4.80 27.03
CA THR A 317 4.80 -4.06 26.31
C THR A 317 4.96 -2.62 26.77
N GLY A 318 3.99 -2.09 27.53
CA GLY A 318 3.90 -0.68 27.88
C GLY A 318 3.67 0.23 26.67
N SER A 319 3.26 -0.33 25.53
CA SER A 319 3.17 0.38 24.25
C SER A 319 1.96 -0.11 23.45
N ASN A 320 1.39 0.79 22.63
CA ASN A 320 0.33 0.44 21.69
C ASN A 320 0.87 0.03 20.31
N GLU A 321 2.19 0.08 20.12
CA GLU A 321 2.84 -0.22 18.83
C GLU A 321 3.10 -1.72 18.61
N PHE A 322 3.21 -2.49 19.68
CA PHE A 322 3.52 -3.91 19.63
C PHE A 322 2.26 -4.74 19.88
N ILE A 323 1.90 -5.57 18.91
CA ILE A 323 0.72 -6.43 18.99
C ILE A 323 1.09 -7.89 18.69
N PRO A 324 0.42 -8.87 19.32
CA PRO A 324 0.64 -10.28 18.97
C PRO A 324 0.31 -10.57 17.51
N LEU A 325 1.12 -11.41 16.86
CA LEU A 325 0.96 -11.75 15.44
C LEU A 325 -0.44 -12.30 15.13
N ARG A 326 -1.04 -13.06 16.04
CA ARG A 326 -2.41 -13.58 15.88
C ARG A 326 -3.45 -12.52 15.52
N TYR A 327 -3.31 -11.28 16.02
CA TYR A 327 -4.25 -10.20 15.70
C TYR A 327 -4.02 -9.64 14.29
N VAL A 328 -2.77 -9.56 13.85
CA VAL A 328 -2.44 -9.18 12.47
C VAL A 328 -2.99 -10.21 11.48
N VAL A 329 -2.79 -11.50 11.77
CA VAL A 329 -3.32 -12.60 10.96
C VAL A 329 -4.85 -12.54 10.93
N GLN A 330 -5.50 -12.46 12.10
CA GLN A 330 -6.96 -12.37 12.18
C GLN A 330 -7.54 -11.18 11.38
N LYS A 331 -6.89 -10.01 11.45
CA LYS A 331 -7.36 -8.80 10.78
C LYS A 331 -7.14 -8.83 9.27
N LEU A 332 -5.98 -9.30 8.81
CA LEU A 332 -5.57 -9.18 7.40
C LEU A 332 -5.90 -10.41 6.56
N THR A 333 -5.97 -11.61 7.14
CA THR A 333 -6.28 -12.84 6.39
C THR A 333 -7.60 -12.78 5.61
N PRO A 334 -8.70 -12.18 6.12
CA PRO A 334 -9.94 -12.06 5.33
C PRO A 334 -9.76 -11.36 3.98
N PHE A 335 -8.73 -10.52 3.85
CA PHE A 335 -8.44 -9.80 2.61
C PHE A 335 -7.31 -10.43 1.78
N ALA A 336 -6.52 -11.32 2.38
CA ALA A 336 -5.28 -11.82 1.79
C ALA A 336 -5.53 -12.96 0.81
N LEU A 337 -5.63 -12.64 -0.48
CA LEU A 337 -5.84 -13.62 -1.56
C LEU A 337 -4.53 -14.01 -2.23
N SER A 338 -4.32 -15.31 -2.42
CA SER A 338 -3.28 -15.80 -3.34
C SER A 338 -3.53 -15.28 -4.76
N LEU A 339 -2.51 -15.30 -5.62
CA LEU A 339 -2.68 -14.89 -7.01
C LEU A 339 -3.76 -15.74 -7.73
N THR A 340 -3.86 -17.02 -7.40
CA THR A 340 -4.85 -17.93 -8.01
C THR A 340 -6.26 -17.56 -7.57
N ASP A 341 -6.52 -17.47 -6.27
CA ASP A 341 -7.86 -17.16 -5.76
C ASP A 341 -8.29 -15.73 -6.07
N TYR A 342 -7.35 -14.79 -6.08
CA TYR A 342 -7.62 -13.42 -6.55
C TYR A 342 -8.14 -13.42 -7.98
N ARG A 343 -7.50 -14.17 -8.90
CA ARG A 343 -7.95 -14.29 -10.29
C ARG A 343 -9.31 -14.96 -10.39
N ILE A 344 -9.54 -16.03 -9.63
CA ILE A 344 -10.84 -16.73 -9.59
C ILE A 344 -11.94 -15.78 -9.12
N LYS A 345 -11.71 -15.05 -8.02
CA LYS A 345 -12.68 -14.08 -7.48
C LYS A 345 -12.94 -12.93 -8.43
N CYS A 346 -11.90 -12.38 -9.05
CA CYS A 346 -12.07 -11.31 -10.04
C CYS A 346 -12.85 -11.79 -11.27
N GLN A 347 -12.67 -13.05 -11.69
CA GLN A 347 -13.48 -13.64 -12.76
C GLN A 347 -14.93 -13.87 -12.32
N SER A 348 -15.17 -14.43 -11.14
CA SER A 348 -16.52 -14.71 -10.66
C SER A 348 -17.36 -13.43 -10.51
N LEU A 349 -16.75 -12.34 -10.04
CA LEU A 349 -17.42 -11.03 -9.95
C LEU A 349 -17.81 -10.48 -11.32
N MET A 350 -17.03 -10.78 -12.36
CA MET A 350 -17.38 -10.41 -13.73
C MET A 350 -18.55 -11.25 -14.26
N ASP A 351 -18.57 -12.54 -13.95
CA ASP A 351 -19.64 -13.44 -14.35
C ASP A 351 -20.97 -13.11 -13.63
N ASP A 352 -20.93 -12.78 -12.33
CA ASP A 352 -22.10 -12.37 -11.54
C ASP A 352 -22.66 -11.00 -11.94
N ALA A 353 -21.84 -10.13 -12.55
CA ALA A 353 -22.31 -8.88 -13.15
C ALA A 353 -23.09 -9.11 -14.46
N GLU A 354 -23.00 -10.29 -15.08
CA GLU A 354 -23.79 -10.66 -16.25
C GLU A 354 -24.83 -11.76 -15.91
N PRO A 355 -26.09 -11.39 -15.58
CA PRO A 355 -27.19 -12.13 -16.22
C PRO A 355 -28.44 -11.30 -16.58
N ALA A 356 -29.07 -11.67 -17.71
CA ALA A 356 -30.33 -11.20 -18.31
C ALA A 356 -30.25 -10.01 -19.28
N GLY A 357 -29.59 -10.21 -20.42
CA GLY A 357 -29.59 -9.25 -21.52
C GLY A 357 -29.17 -9.80 -22.86
N LYS A 358 -29.75 -10.92 -23.32
CA LYS A 358 -29.86 -11.13 -24.78
C LYS A 358 -30.78 -10.04 -25.33
N ILE A 359 -30.21 -8.88 -25.63
CA ILE A 359 -30.80 -7.95 -26.59
C ILE A 359 -29.90 -8.03 -27.82
N HIS A 360 -30.43 -8.67 -28.85
CA HIS A 360 -29.97 -8.47 -30.21
C HIS A 360 -29.97 -6.97 -30.54
N GLY A 361 -28.82 -6.47 -30.98
CA GLY A 361 -28.75 -5.37 -31.95
C GLY A 361 -28.38 -4.00 -31.40
N ALA A 362 -27.12 -3.63 -31.63
CA ALA A 362 -26.65 -2.34 -32.19
C ALA A 362 -25.11 -2.38 -32.18
N LYS A 363 -24.46 -2.95 -33.21
CA LYS A 363 -23.81 -2.19 -34.30
C LYS A 363 -23.26 -0.83 -33.88
N ASN A 364 -21.93 -0.74 -33.93
CA ASN A 364 -21.08 0.39 -34.30
C ASN A 364 -21.64 1.78 -34.04
N LEU A 365 -21.00 2.51 -33.13
CA LEU A 365 -20.40 3.82 -33.38
C LEU A 365 -19.35 4.09 -32.30
#